data_AF-A0A4S8KE83-F1
#
_entry.id   AF-A0A4S8KE83-F1
#
_cell.length_a   1.000
_cell.length_b   1.000
_cell.length_c   1.000
_cell.angle_alpha   90.00
_cell.angle_beta   90.00
_cell.angle_gamma   90.00
#
_symmetry.space_group_name_H-M   'P 1'
#
loop_
_entity.id
_entity.type
_entity.pdbx_description
1 polymer ?
#
loop_
_entity_poly.entity_id
_entity_poly.type
_entity_poly.pdbx_seq_one_letter_code
_entity_poly.pdbx_strand_id
1 'polypeptide(L)'
;MRAKQVGSSSLKDVSSENLRALWDLESMKSSHDCDSVCPFDLVLGDFYLPCDALEVKAYHGGEKVKVCYSGEGTKTFYREGPLWWKLKIRYDRERKKTHYNGNFKYSRVKWVEQQWWSDGGDTVFRSVSDHGNGVVSVVAYPSSRPPAEQWPAIERSIQQRYGKLDPESEHDGRLKILGYQWRVLRFNENTRQSTAKIMAAYRNSDPSSLFLMQQPHCLAVPYLKSMVSTGLTALASSGYDLSGAVTGKRSMKILCVGHGGGSLPLFLASKIKGASVHIVEIDPVVVMASVQAMGFPASAVKETSDKLSFDQSSYADKVLWERMHERLFLHRSDAEDFVLSSRDIYDLVFIDAYDGDDIFPHKLWDRQGPFLESLRSKVHPVHGTVVVNLHSDSEVLSMDMKDYSLCQSMLPMSTYISQVRKAYEEHFGLAYFFSVPWLCNITLVACSGMGLGINGRELDKNLVLSALIAKCYLVEFVLGLPFPCLPYIKRGFMSFD
;
A
#
# COMPACT_ATOMS: atom_id res chain seq x y z
N MET A 1 -48.24 -63.86 -3.67
CA MET A 1 -47.41 -62.82 -4.31
C MET A 1 -46.00 -62.99 -3.73
N ARG A 2 -44.99 -63.65 -4.30
CA ARG A 2 -44.64 -64.10 -5.67
C ARG A 2 -44.33 -62.99 -6.70
N ALA A 3 -43.05 -62.60 -6.69
CA ALA A 3 -42.13 -62.43 -7.81
C ALA A 3 -42.42 -61.43 -8.95
N LYS A 4 -41.42 -60.59 -9.25
CA LYS A 4 -40.60 -60.78 -10.46
C LYS A 4 -39.22 -60.13 -10.39
N GLN A 5 -38.31 -60.67 -11.21
CA GLN A 5 -36.88 -60.37 -11.32
C GLN A 5 -36.57 -60.19 -12.82
N VAL A 6 -35.90 -59.10 -13.20
CA VAL A 6 -35.20 -58.81 -14.48
C VAL A 6 -34.15 -57.75 -14.10
N GLY A 7 -32.86 -57.76 -14.45
CA GLY A 7 -32.15 -58.25 -15.65
C GLY A 7 -31.70 -57.01 -16.46
N SER A 8 -30.51 -56.43 -16.22
CA SER A 8 -29.18 -56.81 -16.73
C SER A 8 -28.81 -56.18 -18.10
N SER A 9 -27.62 -55.55 -18.18
CA SER A 9 -26.84 -55.16 -19.40
C SER A 9 -27.50 -54.17 -20.39
N SER A 10 -26.81 -53.38 -21.24
CA SER A 10 -25.38 -53.13 -21.54
C SER A 10 -25.23 -51.63 -21.95
N LEU A 11 -24.17 -50.85 -21.68
CA LEU A 11 -22.75 -50.94 -22.06
C LEU A 11 -22.47 -50.71 -23.58
N LYS A 12 -21.68 -49.65 -23.87
CA LYS A 12 -20.99 -49.20 -25.13
C LYS A 12 -21.72 -48.09 -25.91
N ASP A 13 -21.12 -46.96 -26.31
CA ASP A 13 -19.81 -46.68 -26.96
C ASP A 13 -19.16 -45.35 -26.44
N VAL A 14 -17.84 -45.22 -26.18
CA VAL A 14 -16.66 -44.95 -27.08
C VAL A 14 -16.68 -43.51 -27.66
N SER A 15 -15.65 -42.65 -27.66
CA SER A 15 -14.16 -42.70 -27.59
C SER A 15 -13.63 -41.42 -26.89
N SER A 16 -12.65 -41.42 -25.97
CA SER A 16 -11.16 -41.46 -26.08
C SER A 16 -10.48 -40.21 -26.70
N GLU A 17 -9.29 -39.87 -26.17
CA GLU A 17 -8.44 -38.69 -26.49
C GLU A 17 -8.97 -37.35 -25.95
N ASN A 18 -8.20 -36.43 -25.33
CA ASN A 18 -6.79 -36.39 -24.89
C ASN A 18 -6.71 -35.43 -23.66
N LEU A 19 -5.68 -35.36 -22.81
CA LEU A 19 -4.31 -35.89 -22.83
C LEU A 19 -3.84 -36.21 -21.37
N ARG A 20 -2.54 -36.07 -21.04
CA ARG A 20 -1.93 -36.18 -19.69
C ARG A 20 -1.08 -34.95 -19.36
N ALA A 21 -0.93 -34.64 -18.06
CA ALA A 21 0.26 -33.99 -17.51
C ALA A 21 0.52 -34.52 -16.08
N LEU A 22 1.28 -35.62 -16.00
CA LEU A 22 1.91 -36.08 -14.76
C LEU A 22 3.26 -35.37 -14.62
N TRP A 23 3.61 -34.94 -13.41
CA TRP A 23 5.00 -34.70 -13.03
C TRP A 23 5.33 -35.61 -11.84
N ASP A 24 6.29 -36.51 -12.07
CA ASP A 24 6.77 -37.48 -11.10
C ASP A 24 7.56 -36.79 -9.98
N LEU A 25 7.35 -37.26 -8.75
CA LEU A 25 7.91 -36.66 -7.53
C LEU A 25 9.02 -37.53 -6.90
N GLU A 26 9.77 -38.28 -7.73
CA GLU A 26 10.79 -39.24 -7.29
C GLU A 26 12.26 -38.86 -7.57
N SER A 27 12.54 -37.66 -8.11
CA SER A 27 13.91 -37.22 -8.44
C SER A 27 14.49 -36.08 -7.58
N MET A 28 14.12 -36.02 -6.29
CA MET A 28 14.88 -35.24 -5.28
C MET A 28 15.10 -36.03 -3.99
N LYS A 29 16.01 -37.01 -4.06
CA LYS A 29 16.75 -37.50 -2.89
C LYS A 29 18.21 -37.09 -3.02
N SER A 30 18.83 -36.75 -1.88
CA SER A 30 20.22 -36.26 -1.71
C SER A 30 20.52 -34.84 -2.22
N SER A 31 20.35 -33.87 -1.32
CA SER A 31 21.48 -33.06 -0.85
C SER A 31 21.13 -32.55 0.56
N HIS A 32 22.08 -32.67 1.49
CA HIS A 32 22.00 -32.01 2.79
C HIS A 32 22.50 -30.55 2.67
N ASP A 33 22.30 -29.79 3.74
CA ASP A 33 22.70 -28.39 3.97
C ASP A 33 21.90 -27.30 3.22
N CYS A 34 20.93 -26.72 3.94
CA CYS A 34 20.64 -25.28 3.96
C CYS A 34 19.71 -24.92 5.14
N ASP A 35 20.27 -24.32 6.19
CA ASP A 35 19.53 -23.80 7.35
C ASP A 35 18.79 -22.48 7.03
N SER A 36 17.54 -22.55 6.57
CA SER A 36 16.53 -21.52 6.85
C SER A 36 15.12 -21.93 6.38
N VAL A 37 14.20 -22.23 7.31
CA VAL A 37 12.78 -22.47 7.02
C VAL A 37 11.90 -21.64 7.96
N CYS A 38 10.96 -20.87 7.40
CA CYS A 38 9.98 -20.09 8.18
C CYS A 38 8.80 -20.96 8.64
N PRO A 39 8.24 -20.75 9.85
CA PRO A 39 7.18 -21.61 10.39
C PRO A 39 5.75 -21.20 9.95
N PHE A 40 5.17 -22.05 9.10
CA PHE A 40 3.76 -22.50 8.99
C PHE A 40 2.57 -21.54 8.81
N ASP A 41 1.87 -21.74 7.69
CA ASP A 41 0.41 -21.61 7.54
C ASP A 41 -0.21 -23.02 7.42
N LEU A 42 -1.48 -23.19 7.81
CA LEU A 42 -2.22 -24.46 7.64
C LEU A 42 -3.17 -24.39 6.44
N VAL A 43 -2.87 -25.13 5.37
CA VAL A 43 -3.68 -25.14 4.14
C VAL A 43 -4.71 -26.28 4.16
N LEU A 44 -5.99 -25.94 4.02
CA LEU A 44 -7.11 -26.88 3.88
C LEU A 44 -7.95 -26.52 2.65
N GLY A 45 -7.44 -26.88 1.46
CA GLY A 45 -8.04 -26.51 0.18
C GLY A 45 -8.00 -25.00 -0.08
N ASP A 46 -8.99 -24.47 -0.78
CA ASP A 46 -9.05 -23.07 -1.24
C ASP A 46 -9.34 -22.02 -0.15
N PHE A 47 -9.35 -22.41 1.14
CA PHE A 47 -9.67 -21.51 2.25
C PHE A 47 -8.47 -21.23 3.16
N TYR A 48 -8.10 -19.95 3.24
CA TYR A 48 -7.15 -19.42 4.22
C TYR A 48 -7.89 -19.01 5.50
N LEU A 49 -7.46 -19.51 6.66
CA LEU A 49 -8.06 -19.21 7.97
C LEU A 49 -7.00 -18.66 8.95
N PRO A 50 -7.13 -17.43 9.47
CA PRO A 50 -6.22 -16.90 10.49
C PRO A 50 -6.41 -17.62 11.84
N CYS A 51 -5.31 -17.99 12.51
CA CYS A 51 -5.34 -18.83 13.71
C CYS A 51 -5.93 -18.19 14.99
N ASP A 52 -6.19 -16.89 15.03
CA ASP A 52 -6.42 -16.15 16.28
C ASP A 52 -7.92 -15.81 16.58
N ALA A 53 -8.85 -16.78 16.50
CA ALA A 53 -10.18 -16.73 17.17
C ALA A 53 -11.06 -18.00 16.94
N LEU A 54 -10.52 -19.22 17.01
CA LEU A 54 -11.27 -20.43 16.68
C LEU A 54 -11.23 -21.52 17.77
N GLU A 55 -12.35 -21.71 18.48
CA GLU A 55 -12.64 -23.00 19.13
C GLU A 55 -13.14 -23.97 18.05
N VAL A 56 -12.22 -24.63 17.34
CA VAL A 56 -12.57 -25.61 16.30
C VAL A 56 -13.19 -26.86 16.94
N LYS A 57 -14.50 -27.05 16.72
CA LYS A 57 -15.24 -28.24 17.17
C LYS A 57 -15.44 -29.19 15.99
N ALA A 58 -14.65 -30.25 15.94
CA ALA A 58 -14.87 -31.37 15.03
C ALA A 58 -15.95 -32.30 15.60
N TYR A 59 -16.86 -32.77 14.73
CA TYR A 59 -17.93 -33.69 15.08
C TYR A 59 -17.90 -34.90 14.15
N HIS A 60 -18.00 -36.11 14.71
CA HIS A 60 -18.13 -37.36 13.97
C HIS A 60 -19.38 -38.10 14.46
N GLY A 61 -20.27 -38.52 13.55
CA GLY A 61 -21.53 -39.20 13.91
C GLY A 61 -22.51 -38.40 14.79
N GLY A 62 -22.22 -37.12 15.07
CA GLY A 62 -22.95 -36.29 16.04
C GLY A 62 -22.20 -36.08 17.37
N GLU A 63 -21.17 -36.87 17.65
CA GLU A 63 -20.35 -36.74 18.86
C GLU A 63 -19.21 -35.72 18.69
N LYS A 64 -18.88 -35.01 19.77
CA LYS A 64 -17.85 -33.95 19.79
C LYS A 64 -16.48 -34.57 20.08
N VAL A 65 -15.57 -34.54 19.10
CA VAL A 65 -14.21 -35.08 19.27
C VAL A 65 -13.32 -34.05 19.98
N LYS A 66 -12.55 -34.49 20.98
CA LYS A 66 -11.64 -33.63 21.75
C LYS A 66 -10.30 -33.51 21.03
N VAL A 67 -9.94 -32.30 20.59
CA VAL A 67 -8.63 -32.01 19.97
C VAL A 67 -7.69 -31.46 21.04
N CYS A 68 -6.54 -32.11 21.23
CA CYS A 68 -5.49 -31.66 22.14
C CYS A 68 -4.29 -31.11 21.34
N TYR A 69 -3.77 -29.97 21.76
CA TYR A 69 -2.52 -29.40 21.24
C TYR A 69 -1.35 -29.77 22.17
N SER A 70 -0.24 -30.24 21.59
CA SER A 70 1.09 -30.21 22.18
C SER A 70 2.01 -29.48 21.20
N GLY A 71 2.91 -28.63 21.70
CA GLY A 71 3.77 -27.81 20.86
C GLY A 71 4.79 -28.61 20.04
N GLU A 72 5.27 -27.97 18.99
CA GLU A 72 6.36 -28.38 18.07
C GLU A 72 6.05 -29.53 17.09
N GLY A 73 6.39 -29.30 15.82
CA GLY A 73 6.33 -30.27 14.72
C GLY A 73 5.21 -30.03 13.69
N THR A 74 5.62 -29.89 12.42
CA THR A 74 4.74 -29.99 11.24
C THR A 74 3.99 -31.33 11.24
N LYS A 75 2.74 -31.36 10.73
CA LYS A 75 2.11 -32.63 10.36
C LYS A 75 1.47 -32.58 8.98
N THR A 76 1.87 -33.54 8.14
CA THR A 76 1.23 -33.89 6.88
C THR A 76 -0.01 -34.74 7.17
N PHE A 77 -1.14 -34.42 6.53
CA PHE A 77 -2.34 -35.26 6.59
C PHE A 77 -2.31 -36.28 5.45
N TYR A 78 -2.21 -37.57 5.79
CA TYR A 78 -2.49 -38.65 4.85
C TYR A 78 -3.99 -38.96 4.83
N ARG A 79 -4.53 -39.30 3.65
CA ARG A 79 -5.96 -39.57 3.45
C ARG A 79 -6.15 -40.96 2.84
N GLU A 80 -6.96 -41.77 3.51
CA GLU A 80 -7.73 -42.85 2.87
C GLU A 80 -9.23 -42.63 3.15
N GLY A 81 -10.05 -42.74 2.10
CA GLY A 81 -11.51 -42.79 2.21
C GLY A 81 -12.31 -41.48 2.01
N PRO A 82 -13.65 -41.58 1.93
CA PRO A 82 -14.56 -40.45 1.67
C PRO A 82 -15.52 -40.19 2.84
N LEU A 83 -15.27 -39.16 3.66
CA LEU A 83 -16.22 -38.68 4.67
C LEU A 83 -16.28 -37.15 4.69
N TRP A 84 -17.48 -36.63 4.96
CA TRP A 84 -17.82 -35.21 4.96
C TRP A 84 -17.94 -34.68 6.41
N TRP A 85 -17.53 -33.44 6.63
CA TRP A 85 -17.56 -32.78 7.95
C TRP A 85 -18.51 -31.59 7.93
N LYS A 86 -19.18 -31.31 9.06
CA LYS A 86 -20.08 -30.16 9.21
C LYS A 86 -19.53 -29.18 10.26
N LEU A 87 -18.84 -28.13 9.79
CA LEU A 87 -18.31 -27.07 10.65
C LEU A 87 -19.45 -26.14 11.10
N LYS A 88 -19.50 -25.80 12.39
CA LYS A 88 -20.47 -24.85 12.95
C LYS A 88 -19.75 -23.77 13.76
N ILE A 89 -19.61 -22.59 13.15
CA ILE A 89 -19.04 -21.40 13.77
C ILE A 89 -20.16 -20.67 14.53
N ARG A 90 -19.88 -20.19 15.74
CA ARG A 90 -20.84 -19.44 16.57
C ARG A 90 -20.20 -18.11 16.98
N TYR A 91 -20.81 -17.01 16.58
CA TYR A 91 -20.44 -15.66 17.02
C TYR A 91 -21.25 -15.32 18.27
N ASP A 92 -20.59 -14.81 19.31
CA ASP A 92 -21.28 -14.26 20.48
C ASP A 92 -21.50 -12.75 20.30
N ARG A 93 -22.64 -12.23 20.76
CA ARG A 93 -23.17 -10.93 20.29
C ARG A 93 -23.76 -10.08 21.42
N GLU A 94 -22.94 -9.72 22.41
CA GLU A 94 -23.29 -8.67 23.38
C GLU A 94 -22.90 -7.27 22.88
N ARG A 95 -23.83 -6.31 23.05
CA ARG A 95 -23.66 -4.91 22.64
C ARG A 95 -22.65 -4.19 23.55
N LYS A 96 -21.43 -4.01 23.06
CA LYS A 96 -20.53 -2.92 23.49
C LYS A 96 -20.38 -1.91 22.36
N LYS A 97 -20.24 -0.62 22.69
CA LYS A 97 -19.92 0.45 21.73
C LYS A 97 -18.70 0.01 20.92
N THR A 98 -18.83 -0.04 19.59
CA THR A 98 -17.84 -0.66 18.70
C THR A 98 -16.62 0.24 18.51
N HIS A 99 -15.69 0.17 19.46
CA HIS A 99 -14.30 0.57 19.21
C HIS A 99 -13.64 -0.47 18.30
N TYR A 100 -13.01 0.01 17.22
CA TYR A 100 -12.39 -0.80 16.18
C TYR A 100 -11.00 -1.27 16.63
N ASN A 101 -10.77 -2.59 16.64
CA ASN A 101 -9.43 -3.21 16.82
C ASN A 101 -9.11 -4.01 15.55
N GLY A 102 -8.22 -3.52 14.68
CA GLY A 102 -7.83 -4.13 13.42
C GLY A 102 -6.43 -4.75 13.48
N ASN A 103 -6.33 -6.00 13.95
CA ASN A 103 -5.07 -6.76 14.18
C ASN A 103 -3.93 -6.55 13.14
N PHE A 104 -3.08 -5.54 13.35
CA PHE A 104 -1.88 -5.29 12.52
C PHE A 104 -0.70 -6.23 12.86
N LYS A 105 -0.85 -7.53 12.60
CA LYS A 105 0.19 -8.54 12.91
C LYS A 105 1.36 -8.63 11.91
N TYR A 106 1.29 -7.94 10.77
CA TYR A 106 2.36 -7.93 9.76
C TYR A 106 3.23 -6.67 9.83
N SER A 107 3.94 -6.55 10.95
CA SER A 107 5.25 -5.91 11.02
C SER A 107 6.05 -6.60 12.14
N ARG A 108 7.39 -6.65 12.05
CA ARG A 108 8.23 -7.17 13.17
C ARG A 108 8.29 -6.23 14.39
N VAL A 109 7.37 -5.25 14.48
CA VAL A 109 7.15 -4.39 15.65
C VAL A 109 5.76 -4.70 16.20
N LYS A 110 5.68 -5.62 17.16
CA LYS A 110 4.43 -6.13 17.77
C LYS A 110 3.87 -5.18 18.83
N TRP A 111 3.69 -3.91 18.49
CA TRP A 111 3.11 -2.84 19.32
C TRP A 111 2.53 -1.76 18.37
N VAL A 112 1.34 -1.20 18.50
CA VAL A 112 0.22 -1.24 19.47
C VAL A 112 -0.96 -0.64 18.68
N GLU A 113 -2.21 -1.12 18.82
CA GLU A 113 -3.39 -0.35 18.36
C GLU A 113 -4.03 0.47 19.48
N GLN A 114 -4.07 -0.10 20.68
CA GLN A 114 -4.93 0.36 21.77
C GLN A 114 -4.48 1.67 22.46
N GLN A 115 -3.35 2.28 22.07
CA GLN A 115 -2.86 3.57 22.61
C GLN A 115 -2.90 4.73 21.60
N TRP A 116 -3.30 4.51 20.35
CA TRP A 116 -3.38 5.60 19.34
C TRP A 116 -4.67 6.42 19.44
N TRP A 117 -5.56 6.05 20.36
CA TRP A 117 -6.90 6.61 20.54
C TRP A 117 -7.04 7.45 21.83
N SER A 118 -5.95 7.70 22.57
CA SER A 118 -5.95 8.44 23.84
C SER A 118 -5.31 9.82 23.73
N ASP A 119 -5.75 10.74 24.59
CA ASP A 119 -5.34 12.15 24.72
C ASP A 119 -3.89 12.36 25.23
N GLY A 120 -2.92 11.67 24.62
CA GLY A 120 -1.52 11.63 25.04
C GLY A 120 -0.53 11.96 23.93
N GLY A 121 -0.93 12.81 22.97
CA GLY A 121 -0.06 13.27 21.88
C GLY A 121 0.15 14.78 21.91
N ASP A 122 1.38 15.23 21.70
CA ASP A 122 1.76 16.63 21.76
C ASP A 122 1.60 17.31 20.39
N THR A 123 0.94 18.47 20.32
CA THR A 123 0.91 19.27 19.09
C THR A 123 2.27 19.93 18.89
N VAL A 124 2.92 19.63 17.76
CA VAL A 124 4.28 20.12 17.43
C VAL A 124 4.32 21.06 16.23
N PHE A 125 3.21 21.15 15.50
CA PHE A 125 2.99 22.10 14.43
C PHE A 125 1.51 22.43 14.39
N ARG A 126 1.19 23.71 14.24
CA ARG A 126 -0.16 24.20 14.01
C ARG A 126 -0.07 25.50 13.23
N SER A 127 -0.78 25.60 12.12
CA SER A 127 -0.91 26.83 11.34
C SER A 127 -2.25 26.84 10.62
N VAL A 128 -2.72 28.03 10.27
CA VAL A 128 -3.91 28.22 9.45
C VAL A 128 -3.48 28.26 7.98
N SER A 129 -4.20 27.54 7.13
CA SER A 129 -4.09 27.54 5.68
C SER A 129 -5.11 28.49 5.07
N ASP A 130 -4.65 29.27 4.12
CA ASP A 130 -5.42 30.11 3.20
C ASP A 130 -5.84 29.35 1.91
N HIS A 131 -5.41 28.09 1.76
CA HIS A 131 -5.67 27.23 0.59
C HIS A 131 -6.80 26.21 0.84
N GLY A 132 -7.78 26.55 1.69
CA GLY A 132 -8.99 25.77 1.92
C GLY A 132 -8.90 24.66 2.99
N ASN A 133 -7.69 24.23 3.38
CA ASN A 133 -7.50 23.15 4.37
C ASN A 133 -7.74 23.56 5.84
N GLY A 134 -8.07 24.83 6.09
CA GLY A 134 -8.37 25.35 7.43
C GLY A 134 -7.16 25.24 8.37
N VAL A 135 -7.29 24.57 9.52
CA VAL A 135 -6.17 24.42 10.47
C VAL A 135 -5.36 23.15 10.16
N VAL A 136 -4.14 23.33 9.66
CA VAL A 136 -3.18 22.24 9.50
C VAL A 136 -2.45 22.02 10.82
N SER A 137 -2.47 20.81 11.35
CA SER A 137 -1.78 20.45 12.60
C SER A 137 -1.02 19.13 12.49
N VAL A 138 0.06 18.99 13.25
CA VAL A 138 0.79 17.73 13.42
C VAL A 138 0.88 17.38 14.90
N VAL A 139 0.39 16.20 15.25
CA VAL A 139 0.47 15.64 16.61
C VAL A 139 1.55 14.56 16.66
N ALA A 140 2.39 14.63 17.70
CA ALA A 140 3.44 13.68 18.01
C ALA A 140 2.95 12.65 19.02
N TYR A 141 3.16 11.37 18.73
CA TYR A 141 2.94 10.28 19.66
C TYR A 141 4.26 9.53 19.89
N PRO A 142 4.58 9.13 21.13
CA PRO A 142 5.72 8.27 21.41
C PRO A 142 5.69 6.99 20.54
N SER A 143 6.82 6.61 19.96
CA SER A 143 6.97 5.34 19.25
C SER A 143 7.92 4.41 20.00
N SER A 144 7.90 3.13 19.63
CA SER A 144 8.85 2.16 20.16
C SER A 144 10.29 2.57 19.81
N ARG A 145 11.17 2.54 20.83
CA ARG A 145 12.62 2.58 20.60
C ARG A 145 13.02 1.30 19.85
N PRO A 146 13.90 1.38 18.82
CA PRO A 146 14.52 0.20 18.24
C PRO A 146 15.23 -0.65 19.30
N PRO A 147 15.47 -1.94 19.03
CA PRO A 147 16.35 -2.78 19.86
C PRO A 147 17.70 -2.08 20.10
N ALA A 148 18.22 -2.20 21.32
CA ALA A 148 19.44 -1.50 21.75
C ALA A 148 20.66 -1.81 20.86
N GLU A 149 20.68 -2.97 20.20
CA GLU A 149 21.72 -3.40 19.24
C GLU A 149 21.66 -2.67 17.89
N GLN A 150 20.46 -2.30 17.43
CA GLN A 150 20.27 -1.63 16.14
C GLN A 150 20.65 -0.14 16.21
N TRP A 151 20.48 0.47 17.38
CA TRP A 151 20.70 1.90 17.58
C TRP A 151 22.15 2.36 17.32
N PRO A 152 23.21 1.70 17.87
CA PRO A 152 24.59 1.99 17.48
C PRO A 152 24.92 1.71 16.01
N ALA A 153 24.15 0.87 15.31
CA ALA A 153 24.35 0.65 13.88
C ALA A 153 23.83 1.85 13.06
N ILE A 154 22.67 2.39 13.41
CA ILE A 154 22.09 3.58 12.74
C ILE A 154 22.94 4.83 13.04
N GLU A 155 23.34 5.06 14.30
CA GLU A 155 24.24 6.17 14.64
C GLU A 155 25.59 6.08 13.91
N ARG A 156 26.19 4.87 13.82
CA ARG A 156 27.43 4.67 13.05
C ARG A 156 27.24 4.94 11.55
N SER A 157 26.12 4.52 10.97
CA SER A 157 25.81 4.79 9.56
C SER A 157 25.70 6.31 9.29
N ILE A 158 24.97 7.03 10.15
CA ILE A 158 24.85 8.50 10.08
C ILE A 158 26.23 9.16 10.24
N GLN A 159 27.04 8.72 11.20
CA GLN A 159 28.40 9.25 11.40
C GLN A 159 29.33 8.98 10.20
N GLN A 160 29.21 7.80 9.58
CA GLN A 160 29.97 7.46 8.36
C GLN A 160 29.58 8.31 7.15
N ARG A 161 28.32 8.76 7.06
CA ARG A 161 27.89 9.72 6.02
C ARG A 161 28.44 11.11 6.31
N TYR A 162 28.38 11.55 7.57
CA TYR A 162 28.93 12.82 8.01
C TYR A 162 30.43 12.92 7.64
N GLY A 163 31.24 11.95 8.08
CA GLY A 163 32.69 11.95 7.79
C GLY A 163 33.09 11.75 6.32
N LYS A 164 32.13 11.43 5.43
CA LYS A 164 32.33 11.46 3.97
C LYS A 164 32.05 12.83 3.36
N LEU A 165 31.22 13.64 4.00
CA LEU A 165 30.84 14.98 3.56
C LEU A 165 31.78 16.04 4.11
N ASP A 166 32.27 15.84 5.34
CA ASP A 166 33.28 16.68 5.99
C ASP A 166 34.35 15.80 6.66
N PRO A 167 35.47 15.51 5.96
CA PRO A 167 36.57 14.72 6.49
C PRO A 167 37.50 15.49 7.45
N GLU A 168 37.49 16.83 7.42
CA GLU A 168 38.39 17.69 8.20
C GLU A 168 37.75 18.19 9.51
N SER A 169 36.42 18.05 9.66
CA SER A 169 35.71 18.19 10.93
C SER A 169 36.13 17.12 11.96
N GLU A 170 37.27 17.35 12.61
CA GLU A 170 37.51 16.81 13.94
C GLU A 170 36.55 17.47 14.93
N HIS A 171 35.45 16.77 15.22
CA HIS A 171 34.51 17.02 16.32
C HIS A 171 33.38 18.05 16.16
N ASP A 172 32.91 18.41 14.96
CA ASP A 172 31.58 19.05 14.83
C ASP A 172 30.44 18.03 15.03
N GLY A 173 30.30 17.61 16.29
CA GLY A 173 29.12 17.01 16.88
C GLY A 173 28.56 15.76 16.20
N ARG A 174 29.03 14.58 16.63
CA ARG A 174 28.36 13.30 16.33
C ARG A 174 26.84 13.42 16.54
N LEU A 175 26.04 13.06 15.54
CA LEU A 175 24.58 13.00 15.70
C LEU A 175 24.22 11.84 16.65
N LYS A 176 23.40 12.13 17.65
CA LYS A 176 22.76 11.14 18.53
C LYS A 176 21.28 11.08 18.24
N ILE A 177 20.73 9.87 18.22
CA ILE A 177 19.29 9.68 18.09
C ILE A 177 18.64 10.01 19.45
N LEU A 178 17.46 10.62 19.46
CA LEU A 178 16.61 10.81 20.64
C LEU A 178 15.59 9.69 20.77
N GLY A 179 15.04 9.26 19.64
CA GLY A 179 14.06 8.21 19.56
C GLY A 179 13.30 8.25 18.24
N TYR A 180 12.19 7.53 18.23
CA TYR A 180 11.26 7.50 17.12
C TYR A 180 9.90 7.94 17.63
N GLN A 181 9.15 8.62 16.77
CA GLN A 181 7.81 9.11 17.06
C GLN A 181 6.90 8.80 15.88
N TRP A 182 5.63 8.60 16.18
CA TRP A 182 4.59 8.66 15.15
C TRP A 182 4.13 10.10 15.05
N ARG A 183 3.99 10.59 13.82
CA ARG A 183 3.50 11.94 13.52
C ARG A 183 2.22 11.79 12.70
N VAL A 184 1.17 12.50 13.11
CA VAL A 184 -0.13 12.47 12.44
C VAL A 184 -0.48 13.89 12.01
N LEU A 185 -0.56 14.11 10.71
CA LEU A 185 -0.98 15.37 10.10
C LEU A 185 -2.50 15.36 9.91
N ARG A 186 -3.15 16.46 10.32
CA ARG A 186 -4.61 16.61 10.29
C ARG A 186 -5.02 17.98 9.76
N PHE A 187 -6.19 18.03 9.13
CA PHE A 187 -6.91 19.27 8.84
C PHE A 187 -8.06 19.43 9.83
N ASN A 188 -8.24 20.64 10.34
CA ASN A 188 -9.31 21.02 11.27
C ASN A 188 -9.43 20.08 12.49
N GLU A 189 -8.31 19.51 12.93
CA GLU A 189 -8.17 18.46 13.97
C GLU A 189 -8.89 17.12 13.68
N ASN A 190 -9.79 17.09 12.71
CA ASN A 190 -10.65 15.95 12.39
C ASN A 190 -10.03 15.07 11.28
N THR A 191 -9.88 15.62 10.08
CA THR A 191 -9.52 14.88 8.86
C THR A 191 -8.07 14.43 8.89
N ARG A 192 -7.82 13.12 8.88
CA ARG A 192 -6.47 12.55 9.04
C ARG A 192 -5.77 12.33 7.69
N GLN A 193 -5.08 13.36 7.24
CA GLN A 193 -4.38 13.43 5.97
C GLN A 193 -3.12 12.56 5.88
N SER A 194 -2.35 12.40 6.96
CA SER A 194 -1.15 11.57 6.90
C SER A 194 -0.71 11.02 8.25
N THR A 195 -0.07 9.85 8.21
CA THR A 195 0.62 9.24 9.35
C THR A 195 1.99 8.77 8.90
N ALA A 196 3.03 9.20 9.62
CA ALA A 196 4.41 8.84 9.33
C ALA A 196 5.17 8.43 10.61
N LYS A 197 6.11 7.50 10.49
CA LYS A 197 7.12 7.27 11.53
C LYS A 197 8.31 8.18 11.26
N ILE A 198 8.80 8.88 12.28
CA ILE A 198 10.04 9.65 12.20
C ILE A 198 11.10 9.09 13.15
N MET A 199 12.35 9.41 12.86
CA MET A 199 13.47 9.42 13.79
C MET A 199 13.76 10.88 14.16
N ALA A 200 13.97 11.15 15.44
CA ALA A 200 14.46 12.45 15.93
C ALA A 200 15.91 12.28 16.38
N ALA A 201 16.78 13.24 16.07
CA ALA A 201 18.19 13.27 16.43
C ALA A 201 18.66 14.69 16.77
N TYR A 202 19.79 14.80 17.45
CA TYR A 202 20.45 16.07 17.80
C TYR A 202 21.97 15.96 17.59
N ARG A 203 22.64 17.11 17.44
CA ARG A 203 24.10 17.22 17.35
C ARG A 203 24.72 17.23 18.75
N ASN A 204 25.73 16.40 19.03
CA ASN A 204 26.35 16.40 20.36
C ASN A 204 26.96 17.74 20.79
N SER A 205 27.50 18.53 19.86
CA SER A 205 28.04 19.87 20.14
C SER A 205 26.95 20.94 20.33
N ASP A 206 25.72 20.68 19.89
CA ASP A 206 24.56 21.54 20.08
C ASP A 206 23.32 20.73 20.49
N PRO A 207 23.10 20.50 21.79
CA PRO A 207 21.92 19.82 22.31
C PRO A 207 20.58 20.52 22.03
N SER A 208 20.58 21.76 21.52
CA SER A 208 19.36 22.47 21.11
C SER A 208 18.96 22.18 19.66
N SER A 209 19.89 21.67 18.84
CA SER A 209 19.60 21.25 17.46
C SER A 209 18.63 20.06 17.41
N LEU A 210 17.67 20.12 16.48
CA LEU A 210 16.71 19.04 16.24
C LEU A 210 16.67 18.68 14.75
N PHE A 211 16.97 17.42 14.45
CA PHE A 211 16.93 16.85 13.11
C PHE A 211 15.85 15.77 13.06
N LEU A 212 14.90 15.91 12.14
CA LEU A 212 13.81 14.96 11.93
C LEU A 212 14.01 14.24 10.60
N MET A 213 13.94 12.90 10.63
CA MET A 213 14.03 12.07 9.43
C MET A 213 12.85 11.10 9.40
N GLN A 214 11.92 11.32 8.48
CA GLN A 214 10.86 10.35 8.23
C GLN A 214 11.44 8.99 7.82
N GLN A 215 10.78 7.90 8.19
CA GLN A 215 11.24 6.54 7.90
C GLN A 215 10.65 6.08 6.56
N PRO A 216 11.40 6.18 5.44
CA PRO A 216 10.81 6.13 4.11
C PRO A 216 10.26 4.74 3.75
N HIS A 217 10.72 3.69 4.44
CA HIS A 217 10.22 2.32 4.27
C HIS A 217 8.86 2.06 4.97
N CYS A 218 8.28 3.05 5.65
CA CYS A 218 7.11 2.90 6.51
C CYS A 218 5.85 3.54 5.91
N LEU A 219 5.07 2.77 5.15
CA LEU A 219 3.69 3.13 4.82
C LEU A 219 2.77 2.74 5.98
N ALA A 220 2.35 3.72 6.77
CA ALA A 220 1.46 3.49 7.91
C ALA A 220 0.03 3.16 7.45
N VAL A 221 -0.49 3.90 6.47
CA VAL A 221 -1.90 3.85 6.07
C VAL A 221 -2.16 2.75 5.02
N PRO A 222 -3.20 1.90 5.17
CA PRO A 222 -3.53 0.84 4.21
C PRO A 222 -3.77 1.30 2.76
N TYR A 223 -4.39 2.47 2.52
CA TYR A 223 -4.68 2.90 1.14
C TYR A 223 -3.39 3.15 0.34
N LEU A 224 -2.34 3.71 0.96
CA LEU A 224 -1.03 3.88 0.32
C LEU A 224 -0.40 2.55 -0.10
N LYS A 225 -0.60 1.49 0.70
CA LYS A 225 -0.16 0.13 0.34
C LYS A 225 -0.96 -0.41 -0.84
N SER A 226 -2.25 -0.09 -0.91
CA SER A 226 -3.12 -0.43 -2.05
C SER A 226 -2.66 0.26 -3.34
N MET A 227 -2.45 1.58 -3.30
CA MET A 227 -1.93 2.36 -4.43
C MET A 227 -0.60 1.81 -4.94
N VAL A 228 0.37 1.64 -4.05
CA VAL A 228 1.70 1.10 -4.41
C VAL A 228 1.61 -0.31 -4.99
N SER A 229 0.81 -1.19 -4.37
CA SER A 229 0.64 -2.57 -4.83
C SER A 229 0.01 -2.64 -6.22
N THR A 230 -1.11 -1.95 -6.41
CA THR A 230 -1.93 -2.04 -7.63
C THR A 230 -1.26 -1.30 -8.79
N GLY A 231 -0.74 -0.09 -8.57
CA GLY A 231 -0.04 0.71 -9.56
C GLY A 231 1.24 0.08 -10.08
N LEU A 232 2.13 -0.38 -9.19
CA LEU A 232 3.37 -1.03 -9.62
C LEU A 232 3.13 -2.41 -10.25
N THR A 233 2.08 -3.11 -9.83
CA THR A 233 1.69 -4.37 -10.48
C THR A 233 1.15 -4.11 -11.88
N ALA A 234 0.25 -3.15 -12.07
CA ALA A 234 -0.24 -2.76 -13.39
C ALA A 234 0.90 -2.36 -14.34
N LEU A 235 1.83 -1.52 -13.85
CA LEU A 235 3.05 -1.14 -14.58
C LEU A 235 3.90 -2.37 -14.93
N ALA A 236 4.17 -3.29 -14.00
CA ALA A 236 4.94 -4.50 -14.25
C ALA A 236 4.23 -5.51 -15.18
N SER A 237 2.90 -5.53 -15.18
CA SER A 237 2.08 -6.33 -16.09
C SER A 237 2.10 -5.77 -17.50
N SER A 238 2.29 -4.45 -17.66
CA SER A 238 2.43 -3.79 -18.98
C SER A 238 3.78 -4.05 -19.69
N GLY A 239 4.65 -4.88 -19.12
CA GLY A 239 5.98 -5.20 -19.68
C GLY A 239 7.10 -4.23 -19.29
N TYR A 240 6.83 -3.24 -18.43
CA TYR A 240 7.86 -2.31 -17.95
C TYR A 240 8.96 -3.03 -17.13
N ASP A 241 10.23 -2.67 -17.37
CA ASP A 241 11.38 -3.19 -16.62
C ASP A 241 11.51 -2.52 -15.23
N LEU A 242 10.64 -2.96 -14.32
CA LEU A 242 10.63 -2.53 -12.93
C LEU A 242 11.92 -2.92 -12.18
N SER A 243 12.54 -4.05 -12.54
CA SER A 243 13.81 -4.51 -11.95
C SER A 243 14.98 -3.59 -12.31
N GLY A 244 15.05 -3.15 -13.56
CA GLY A 244 15.98 -2.11 -14.00
C GLY A 244 15.76 -0.79 -13.27
N ALA A 245 14.51 -0.37 -13.08
CA ALA A 245 14.18 0.86 -12.36
C ALA A 245 14.56 0.78 -10.87
N VAL A 246 14.27 -0.34 -10.20
CA VAL A 246 14.60 -0.56 -8.79
C VAL A 246 16.11 -0.62 -8.56
N THR A 247 16.86 -1.26 -9.47
CA THR A 247 18.33 -1.31 -9.39
C THR A 247 19.01 -0.01 -9.83
N GLY A 248 18.29 0.93 -10.47
CA GLY A 248 18.82 2.19 -11.00
C GLY A 248 19.47 2.07 -12.38
N LYS A 249 19.31 0.92 -13.06
CA LYS A 249 19.77 0.69 -14.44
C LYS A 249 18.84 1.33 -15.49
N ARG A 250 17.60 1.63 -15.10
CA ARG A 250 16.58 2.31 -15.91
C ARG A 250 16.07 3.52 -15.14
N SER A 251 15.89 4.66 -15.80
CA SER A 251 15.21 5.82 -15.23
C SER A 251 13.71 5.57 -15.16
N MET A 252 13.06 6.02 -14.09
CA MET A 252 11.61 6.03 -13.94
C MET A 252 11.16 7.45 -13.53
N LYS A 253 10.16 8.02 -14.21
CA LYS A 253 9.55 9.29 -13.83
C LYS A 253 8.21 9.03 -13.16
N ILE A 254 8.08 9.53 -11.94
CA ILE A 254 6.88 9.37 -11.10
C ILE A 254 6.33 10.76 -10.77
N LEU A 255 5.01 10.91 -10.90
CA LEU A 255 4.28 12.08 -10.39
C LEU A 255 3.45 11.68 -9.16
N CYS A 256 3.48 12.48 -8.11
CA CYS A 256 2.59 12.38 -6.95
C CYS A 256 1.82 13.70 -6.80
N VAL A 257 0.53 13.70 -7.10
CA VAL A 257 -0.38 14.81 -6.86
C VAL A 257 -0.98 14.64 -5.46
N GLY A 258 -0.82 15.65 -4.61
CA GLY A 258 -1.05 15.53 -3.17
C GLY A 258 0.20 15.03 -2.46
N HIS A 259 0.74 15.82 -1.53
CA HIS A 259 1.95 15.48 -0.79
C HIS A 259 1.63 15.02 0.63
N GLY A 260 0.73 15.75 1.32
CA GLY A 260 0.39 15.50 2.71
C GLY A 260 1.63 15.47 3.61
N GLY A 261 1.89 14.32 4.23
CA GLY A 261 3.10 14.10 5.04
C GLY A 261 4.35 13.67 4.25
N GLY A 262 4.25 13.38 2.96
CA GLY A 262 5.37 12.94 2.11
C GLY A 262 5.70 11.44 2.15
N SER A 263 4.90 10.61 2.84
CA SER A 263 5.18 9.17 3.02
C SER A 263 5.26 8.39 1.71
N LEU A 264 4.37 8.67 0.75
CA LEU A 264 4.32 8.00 -0.55
C LEU A 264 5.55 8.28 -1.42
N PRO A 265 5.90 9.55 -1.73
CA PRO A 265 7.07 9.85 -2.55
C PRO A 265 8.39 9.41 -1.91
N LEU A 266 8.52 9.52 -0.57
CA LEU A 266 9.68 8.97 0.15
C LEU A 266 9.79 7.46 0.00
N PHE A 267 8.68 6.73 0.11
CA PHE A 267 8.67 5.28 -0.09
C PHE A 267 9.14 4.91 -1.49
N LEU A 268 8.55 5.53 -2.51
CA LEU A 268 8.88 5.28 -3.92
C LEU A 268 10.35 5.60 -4.21
N ALA A 269 10.87 6.75 -3.76
CA ALA A 269 12.28 7.10 -3.91
C ALA A 269 13.22 6.11 -3.17
N SER A 270 12.83 5.62 -1.98
CA SER A 270 13.66 4.67 -1.22
C SER A 270 13.69 3.26 -1.81
N LYS A 271 12.61 2.84 -2.48
CA LYS A 271 12.49 1.52 -3.09
C LYS A 271 12.97 1.47 -4.53
N ILE A 272 12.89 2.59 -5.27
CA ILE A 272 13.19 2.65 -6.70
C ILE A 272 14.37 3.59 -6.91
N LYS A 273 15.59 3.06 -7.08
CA LYS A 273 16.81 3.88 -7.21
C LYS A 273 16.84 4.74 -8.46
N GLY A 274 16.25 4.25 -9.55
CA GLY A 274 16.11 4.98 -10.82
C GLY A 274 14.94 5.97 -10.86
N ALA A 275 14.11 6.05 -9.81
CA ALA A 275 12.99 6.97 -9.78
C ALA A 275 13.44 8.42 -9.57
N SER A 276 12.93 9.32 -10.42
CA SER A 276 12.80 10.75 -10.16
C SER A 276 11.32 11.01 -9.83
N VAL A 277 11.06 11.55 -8.65
CA VAL A 277 9.70 11.67 -8.09
C VAL A 277 9.33 13.14 -7.99
N HIS A 278 8.48 13.59 -8.91
CA HIS A 278 7.91 14.94 -8.91
C HIS A 278 6.65 14.89 -8.03
N ILE A 279 6.51 15.86 -7.15
CA ILE A 279 5.47 15.90 -6.12
C ILE A 279 4.83 17.27 -6.23
N VAL A 280 3.51 17.34 -6.18
CA VAL A 280 2.75 18.58 -6.32
C VAL A 280 1.86 18.74 -5.10
N GLU A 281 2.05 19.85 -4.40
CA GLU A 281 1.23 20.26 -3.26
C GLU A 281 0.76 21.69 -3.48
N ILE A 282 -0.54 21.92 -3.29
CA ILE A 282 -1.14 23.24 -3.48
C ILE A 282 -0.94 24.09 -2.22
N ASP A 283 -0.93 23.47 -1.04
CA ASP A 283 -0.93 24.18 0.24
C ASP A 283 0.51 24.36 0.79
N PRO A 284 1.03 25.60 0.88
CA PRO A 284 2.36 25.87 1.43
C PRO A 284 2.48 25.49 2.91
N VAL A 285 1.37 25.51 3.68
CA VAL A 285 1.33 25.11 5.08
C VAL A 285 1.47 23.59 5.23
N VAL A 286 0.92 22.81 4.30
CA VAL A 286 1.15 21.35 4.25
C VAL A 286 2.61 21.04 3.94
N VAL A 287 3.22 21.77 2.99
CA VAL A 287 4.67 21.67 2.72
C VAL A 287 5.48 22.00 3.98
N MET A 288 5.18 23.10 4.68
CA MET A 288 5.85 23.47 5.94
C MET A 288 5.69 22.39 7.03
N ALA A 289 4.47 21.90 7.26
CA ALA A 289 4.20 20.83 8.23
C ALA A 289 4.99 19.56 7.92
N SER A 290 5.07 19.18 6.64
CA SER A 290 5.79 18.00 6.19
C SER A 290 7.29 18.08 6.47
N VAL A 291 7.91 19.23 6.21
CA VAL A 291 9.34 19.45 6.42
C VAL A 291 9.65 19.62 7.91
N GLN A 292 8.96 20.54 8.59
CA GLN A 292 9.29 20.95 9.95
C GLN A 292 8.88 19.94 11.03
N ALA A 293 7.82 19.15 10.81
CA ALA A 293 7.25 18.28 11.83
C ALA A 293 7.10 16.80 11.41
N MET A 294 6.94 16.51 10.12
CA MET A 294 6.94 15.14 9.59
C MET A 294 8.32 14.68 9.12
N GLY A 295 9.33 15.56 9.13
CA GLY A 295 10.71 15.25 8.75
C GLY A 295 10.87 14.82 7.30
N PHE A 296 10.21 15.50 6.36
CA PHE A 296 10.47 15.39 4.92
C PHE A 296 11.68 16.26 4.52
N PRO A 297 12.55 15.85 3.56
CA PRO A 297 13.71 16.63 3.15
C PRO A 297 13.33 18.03 2.64
N ALA A 298 13.87 19.06 3.27
CA ALA A 298 13.67 20.45 2.87
C ALA A 298 14.28 20.76 1.49
N SER A 299 15.45 20.17 1.18
CA SER A 299 16.16 20.30 -0.09
C SER A 299 15.43 19.73 -1.30
N ALA A 300 14.37 18.94 -1.08
CA ALA A 300 13.48 18.48 -2.14
C ALA A 300 12.48 19.56 -2.60
N VAL A 301 12.19 20.56 -1.76
CA VAL A 301 11.27 21.67 -2.09
C VAL A 301 11.86 22.51 -3.22
N LYS A 302 11.07 22.74 -4.27
CA LYS A 302 11.39 23.64 -5.37
C LYS A 302 10.71 24.98 -5.13
N GLU A 303 11.50 25.99 -4.80
CA GLU A 303 11.01 27.34 -4.54
C GLU A 303 10.61 28.06 -5.83
N THR A 304 9.44 28.67 -5.82
CA THR A 304 9.09 29.83 -6.64
C THR A 304 9.35 31.10 -5.84
N SER A 305 10.59 31.60 -5.90
CA SER A 305 11.09 32.92 -5.40
C SER A 305 10.93 33.31 -3.93
N ASP A 306 10.01 32.73 -3.17
CA ASP A 306 9.74 33.14 -1.79
C ASP A 306 10.67 32.45 -0.79
N LYS A 307 11.66 33.22 -0.35
CA LYS A 307 12.75 32.84 0.57
C LYS A 307 12.23 32.21 1.86
N LEU A 308 12.17 30.88 1.91
CA LEU A 308 12.28 30.16 3.17
C LEU A 308 13.75 29.79 3.34
N SER A 309 14.41 30.38 4.33
CA SER A 309 15.86 30.22 4.55
C SER A 309 16.21 28.81 5.06
N PHE A 310 16.13 27.83 4.17
CA PHE A 310 16.48 26.42 4.34
C PHE A 310 18.00 26.16 4.21
N ASP A 311 18.84 27.19 4.30
CA ASP A 311 20.29 27.08 4.05
C ASP A 311 21.00 26.06 4.96
N GLN A 312 20.57 25.95 6.23
CA GLN A 312 21.10 24.93 7.14
C GLN A 312 20.60 23.50 6.85
N SER A 313 19.42 23.33 6.23
CA SER A 313 18.86 21.99 5.98
C SER A 313 19.50 21.27 4.80
N SER A 314 20.11 22.00 3.86
CA SER A 314 20.86 21.44 2.72
C SER A 314 21.94 20.44 3.15
N TYR A 315 22.68 20.74 4.22
CA TYR A 315 23.70 19.83 4.76
C TYR A 315 23.10 18.68 5.56
N ALA A 316 22.11 18.97 6.41
CA ALA A 316 21.41 17.96 7.20
C ALA A 316 20.76 16.88 6.32
N ASP A 317 20.15 17.29 5.19
CA ASP A 317 19.51 16.38 4.27
C ASP A 317 20.50 15.44 3.57
N LYS A 318 21.70 15.93 3.18
CA LYS A 318 22.77 15.08 2.62
C LYS A 318 23.17 13.97 3.60
N VAL A 319 23.26 14.28 4.89
CA VAL A 319 23.61 13.33 5.96
C VAL A 319 22.48 12.32 6.23
N LEU A 320 21.22 12.77 6.27
CA LEU A 320 20.08 11.92 6.61
C LEU A 320 19.63 11.05 5.43
N TRP A 321 19.57 11.61 4.22
CA TRP A 321 18.94 11.00 3.04
C TRP A 321 19.92 10.47 1.99
N GLU A 322 21.23 10.74 2.12
CA GLU A 322 22.21 10.48 1.07
C GLU A 322 21.70 11.03 -0.29
N ARG A 323 21.87 10.27 -1.38
CA ARG A 323 21.41 10.63 -2.72
C ARG A 323 19.90 10.46 -2.96
N MET A 324 19.10 10.25 -1.92
CA MET A 324 17.64 10.12 -2.08
C MET A 324 16.96 11.48 -2.22
N HIS A 325 17.44 12.52 -1.52
CA HIS A 325 16.88 13.87 -1.63
C HIS A 325 17.12 14.47 -3.03
N GLU A 326 18.20 14.08 -3.72
CA GLU A 326 18.51 14.49 -5.10
C GLU A 326 17.44 14.09 -6.14
N ARG A 327 16.54 13.16 -5.78
CA ARG A 327 15.54 12.56 -6.68
C ARG A 327 14.10 12.90 -6.29
N LEU A 328 13.91 13.78 -5.31
CA LEU A 328 12.62 14.27 -4.84
C LEU A 328 12.47 15.73 -5.25
N PHE A 329 11.34 16.06 -5.89
CA PHE A 329 11.08 17.39 -6.45
C PHE A 329 9.68 17.82 -6.01
N LEU A 330 9.59 18.51 -4.86
CA LEU A 330 8.33 18.98 -4.30
C LEU A 330 8.02 20.40 -4.77
N HIS A 331 7.07 20.52 -5.68
CA HIS A 331 6.59 21.77 -6.26
C HIS A 331 5.38 22.29 -5.48
N ARG A 332 5.42 23.58 -5.11
CA ARG A 332 4.24 24.31 -4.66
C ARG A 332 3.48 24.79 -5.89
N SER A 333 2.40 24.12 -6.22
CA SER A 333 1.64 24.37 -7.45
C SER A 333 0.28 23.69 -7.36
N ASP A 334 -0.70 24.22 -8.09
CA ASP A 334 -1.88 23.45 -8.43
C ASP A 334 -1.51 22.29 -9.38
N ALA A 335 -2.20 21.16 -9.24
CA ALA A 335 -1.94 19.95 -10.03
C ALA A 335 -2.20 20.12 -11.54
N GLU A 336 -3.18 20.93 -11.92
CA GLU A 336 -3.55 21.23 -13.30
C GLU A 336 -2.52 22.15 -13.94
N ASP A 337 -2.16 23.25 -13.27
CA ASP A 337 -1.10 24.17 -13.71
C ASP A 337 0.25 23.45 -13.88
N PHE A 338 0.58 22.55 -12.93
CA PHE A 338 1.80 21.74 -13.01
C PHE A 338 1.78 20.78 -14.21
N VAL A 339 0.68 20.05 -14.44
CA VAL A 339 0.58 19.08 -15.55
C VAL A 339 0.54 19.81 -16.91
N LEU A 340 -0.13 20.96 -17.01
CA LEU A 340 -0.14 21.82 -18.19
C LEU A 340 1.25 22.32 -18.56
N SER A 341 2.01 22.81 -17.56
CA SER A 341 3.34 23.40 -17.77
C SER A 341 4.48 22.37 -17.87
N SER A 342 4.29 21.17 -17.31
CA SER A 342 5.30 20.10 -17.31
C SER A 342 5.69 19.66 -18.73
N ARG A 343 6.98 19.39 -18.92
CA ARG A 343 7.54 18.83 -20.17
C ARG A 343 7.84 17.34 -20.06
N ASP A 344 7.57 16.75 -18.89
CA ASP A 344 7.90 15.37 -18.60
C ASP A 344 6.84 14.39 -19.08
N ILE A 345 7.29 13.18 -19.41
CA ILE A 345 6.45 12.00 -19.61
C ILE A 345 6.70 11.08 -18.42
N TYR A 346 5.63 10.66 -17.75
CA TYR A 346 5.63 9.85 -16.54
C TYR A 346 5.33 8.39 -16.85
N ASP A 347 6.05 7.49 -16.20
CA ASP A 347 5.78 6.04 -16.22
C ASP A 347 4.66 5.68 -15.24
N LEU A 348 4.53 6.44 -14.15
CA LEU A 348 3.57 6.20 -13.08
C LEU A 348 3.12 7.51 -12.44
N VAL A 349 1.81 7.66 -12.25
CA VAL A 349 1.20 8.83 -11.61
C VAL A 349 0.36 8.36 -10.44
N PHE A 350 0.55 8.96 -9.27
CA PHE A 350 -0.29 8.80 -8.09
C PHE A 350 -1.05 10.10 -7.83
N ILE A 351 -2.33 9.99 -7.51
CA ILE A 351 -3.20 11.11 -7.16
C ILE A 351 -3.86 10.78 -5.82
N ASP A 352 -3.47 11.52 -4.78
CA ASP A 352 -3.90 11.40 -3.38
C ASP A 352 -4.19 12.81 -2.85
N ALA A 353 -5.10 13.51 -3.53
CA ALA A 353 -5.41 14.92 -3.29
C ALA A 353 -6.91 15.10 -3.06
N TYR A 354 -7.25 15.83 -2.00
CA TYR A 354 -8.62 16.12 -1.57
C TYR A 354 -8.70 17.62 -1.25
N ASP A 355 -9.90 18.19 -1.32
CA ASP A 355 -10.15 19.53 -0.80
C ASP A 355 -10.35 19.53 0.73
N GLY A 356 -10.64 20.72 1.30
CA GLY A 356 -10.83 20.89 2.74
C GLY A 356 -12.02 20.11 3.32
N ASP A 357 -12.95 19.65 2.48
CA ASP A 357 -14.15 18.88 2.84
C ASP A 357 -13.96 17.36 2.62
N ASP A 358 -12.72 16.90 2.35
CA ASP A 358 -12.36 15.49 2.10
C ASP A 358 -12.92 14.93 0.77
N ILE A 359 -13.25 15.81 -0.18
CA ILE A 359 -13.79 15.45 -1.50
C ILE A 359 -12.67 15.44 -2.55
N PHE A 360 -12.66 14.43 -3.43
CA PHE A 360 -11.69 14.39 -4.54
C PHE A 360 -12.14 15.37 -5.65
N PRO A 361 -11.39 16.47 -5.91
CA PRO A 361 -11.92 17.65 -6.61
C PRO A 361 -12.34 17.40 -8.05
N HIS A 362 -13.48 17.96 -8.48
CA HIS A 362 -14.01 17.82 -9.85
C HIS A 362 -12.99 18.10 -10.94
N LYS A 363 -12.16 19.13 -10.77
CA LYS A 363 -11.08 19.48 -11.71
C LYS A 363 -10.09 18.34 -12.01
N LEU A 364 -9.92 17.38 -11.10
CA LEU A 364 -9.02 16.23 -11.27
C LEU A 364 -9.70 15.03 -11.97
N TRP A 365 -10.99 15.13 -12.30
CA TRP A 365 -11.74 14.08 -13.01
C TRP A 365 -12.77 14.60 -14.02
N ASP A 366 -12.81 15.90 -14.29
CA ASP A 366 -13.62 16.49 -15.33
C ASP A 366 -13.25 15.88 -16.70
N ARG A 367 -14.25 15.25 -17.34
CA ARG A 367 -14.11 14.53 -18.63
C ARG A 367 -13.75 15.45 -19.79
N GLN A 368 -13.97 16.75 -19.65
CA GLN A 368 -13.62 17.78 -20.63
C GLN A 368 -12.62 18.79 -20.03
N GLY A 369 -12.12 18.54 -18.82
CA GLY A 369 -11.21 19.42 -18.10
C GLY A 369 -9.78 19.38 -18.63
N PRO A 370 -9.03 20.51 -18.55
CA PRO A 370 -7.67 20.57 -19.06
C PRO A 370 -6.71 19.65 -18.29
N PHE A 371 -6.96 19.32 -17.03
CA PHE A 371 -6.18 18.33 -16.28
C PHE A 371 -6.11 16.96 -16.96
N LEU A 372 -7.23 16.30 -17.29
CA LEU A 372 -7.23 14.94 -17.82
C LEU A 372 -6.65 14.86 -19.24
N GLU A 373 -7.03 15.79 -20.12
CA GLU A 373 -6.49 15.82 -21.49
C GLU A 373 -4.98 16.12 -21.49
N SER A 374 -4.52 17.02 -20.60
CA SER A 374 -3.09 17.26 -20.44
C SER A 374 -2.39 16.04 -19.85
N LEU A 375 -2.91 15.44 -18.78
CA LEU A 375 -2.31 14.28 -18.11
C LEU A 375 -2.16 13.10 -19.06
N ARG A 376 -3.16 12.86 -19.92
CA ARG A 376 -3.10 11.87 -21.00
C ARG A 376 -1.88 12.06 -21.91
N SER A 377 -1.51 13.30 -22.24
CA SER A 377 -0.30 13.60 -23.01
C SER A 377 1.01 13.46 -22.23
N LYS A 378 0.96 13.50 -20.88
CA LYS A 378 2.12 13.36 -19.98
C LYS A 378 2.30 11.95 -19.43
N VAL A 379 1.41 11.00 -19.71
CA VAL A 379 1.54 9.60 -19.28
C VAL A 379 2.08 8.76 -20.44
N HIS A 380 3.07 7.90 -20.19
CA HIS A 380 3.71 7.14 -21.26
C HIS A 380 2.70 6.21 -21.99
N PRO A 381 2.55 6.28 -23.32
CA PRO A 381 1.42 5.67 -24.01
C PRO A 381 1.34 4.14 -23.89
N VAL A 382 2.46 3.42 -23.72
CA VAL A 382 2.48 1.94 -23.72
C VAL A 382 2.28 1.32 -22.32
N HIS A 383 2.95 1.88 -21.32
CA HIS A 383 3.06 1.32 -19.96
C HIS A 383 2.63 2.29 -18.86
N GLY A 384 2.37 3.55 -19.22
CA GLY A 384 2.03 4.61 -18.29
C GLY A 384 0.76 4.26 -17.51
N THR A 385 0.86 4.40 -16.20
CA THR A 385 -0.20 3.99 -15.27
C THR A 385 -0.54 5.16 -14.35
N VAL A 386 -1.84 5.44 -14.18
CA VAL A 386 -2.38 6.43 -13.25
C VAL A 386 -3.11 5.71 -12.13
N VAL A 387 -2.92 6.17 -10.89
CA VAL A 387 -3.44 5.55 -9.67
C VAL A 387 -4.08 6.63 -8.80
N VAL A 388 -5.37 6.51 -8.50
CA VAL A 388 -6.13 7.52 -7.74
C VAL A 388 -6.66 6.90 -6.45
N ASN A 389 -6.49 7.60 -5.33
CA ASN A 389 -7.18 7.30 -4.08
C ASN A 389 -8.56 7.97 -4.10
N LEU A 390 -9.61 7.24 -3.75
CA LEU A 390 -10.98 7.75 -3.62
C LEU A 390 -11.56 7.31 -2.29
N HIS A 391 -12.37 8.18 -1.68
CA HIS A 391 -13.26 7.77 -0.60
C HIS A 391 -14.50 7.07 -1.18
N SER A 392 -14.95 6.02 -0.50
CA SER A 392 -16.17 5.29 -0.81
C SER A 392 -17.26 5.72 0.15
N ASP A 393 -18.33 6.31 -0.39
CA ASP A 393 -19.48 6.75 0.40
C ASP A 393 -20.09 5.60 1.20
N SER A 394 -20.44 5.87 2.46
CA SER A 394 -20.97 4.86 3.39
C SER A 394 -22.50 4.73 3.37
N GLU A 395 -23.19 5.35 2.41
CA GLU A 395 -24.68 5.36 2.35
C GLU A 395 -25.30 3.95 2.22
N VAL A 396 -24.53 2.96 1.76
CA VAL A 396 -24.91 1.54 1.70
C VAL A 396 -25.19 0.93 3.09
N LEU A 397 -24.69 1.55 4.18
CA LEU A 397 -24.87 1.06 5.55
C LEU A 397 -26.17 1.53 6.23
N SER A 398 -27.02 2.29 5.53
CA SER A 398 -28.28 2.81 6.09
C SER A 398 -29.52 1.93 5.83
N MET A 399 -29.43 0.91 4.96
CA MET A 399 -30.55 -0.01 4.71
C MET A 399 -30.69 -1.07 5.82
N ASP A 400 -31.94 -1.29 6.23
CA ASP A 400 -32.31 -2.12 7.39
C ASP A 400 -31.72 -3.55 7.35
N MET A 401 -31.22 -4.02 8.50
CA MET A 401 -30.63 -5.36 8.66
C MET A 401 -31.69 -6.50 8.62
N LYS A 402 -32.29 -6.75 7.46
CA LYS A 402 -33.13 -7.93 7.20
C LYS A 402 -32.77 -8.73 5.95
N ASP A 403 -32.22 -8.10 4.90
CA ASP A 403 -31.97 -8.77 3.60
C ASP A 403 -30.52 -9.21 3.35
N TYR A 404 -29.80 -9.60 4.41
CA TYR A 404 -28.41 -10.07 4.35
C TYR A 404 -28.19 -11.44 3.68
N SER A 405 -29.23 -12.00 3.04
CA SER A 405 -29.16 -13.24 2.24
C SER A 405 -29.00 -12.99 0.73
N LEU A 406 -29.04 -11.73 0.26
CA LEU A 406 -28.86 -11.38 -1.17
C LEU A 406 -27.56 -10.63 -1.47
N CYS A 407 -26.84 -10.10 -0.46
CA CYS A 407 -25.63 -9.31 -0.66
C CYS A 407 -24.37 -10.18 -0.84
N GLN A 408 -24.34 -10.98 -1.91
CA GLN A 408 -23.14 -11.65 -2.45
C GLN A 408 -22.84 -11.27 -3.90
N SER A 409 -23.05 -10.01 -4.25
CA SER A 409 -22.41 -9.33 -5.38
C SER A 409 -22.69 -7.83 -5.26
N MET A 410 -21.71 -7.02 -5.68
CA MET A 410 -21.82 -5.56 -5.83
C MET A 410 -22.28 -4.77 -4.59
N LEU A 411 -21.31 -4.18 -3.87
CA LEU A 411 -21.57 -2.89 -3.25
C LEU A 411 -21.94 -1.91 -4.39
N PRO A 412 -23.09 -1.21 -4.34
CA PRO A 412 -23.39 -0.21 -5.34
C PRO A 412 -22.39 0.93 -5.17
N MET A 413 -21.50 1.10 -6.16
CA MET A 413 -20.67 2.29 -6.24
C MET A 413 -21.59 3.51 -6.36
N SER A 414 -21.29 4.58 -5.61
CA SER A 414 -22.01 5.83 -5.81
C SER A 414 -21.82 6.32 -7.25
N THR A 415 -22.83 7.04 -7.76
CA THR A 415 -22.82 7.62 -9.12
C THR A 415 -21.53 8.39 -9.39
N TYR A 416 -21.02 9.07 -8.36
CA TYR A 416 -19.74 9.76 -8.31
C TYR A 416 -18.56 8.87 -8.72
N ILE A 417 -18.32 7.76 -8.03
CA ILE A 417 -17.19 6.85 -8.30
C ILE A 417 -17.28 6.27 -9.72
N SER A 418 -18.49 5.99 -10.21
CA SER A 418 -18.73 5.56 -11.59
C SER A 418 -18.39 6.65 -12.63
N GLN A 419 -18.70 7.92 -12.34
CA GLN A 419 -18.32 9.06 -13.19
C GLN A 419 -16.81 9.25 -13.24
N VAL A 420 -16.13 9.22 -12.08
CA VAL A 420 -14.66 9.31 -11.98
C VAL A 420 -14.00 8.19 -12.80
N ARG A 421 -14.43 6.92 -12.66
CA ARG A 421 -13.91 5.82 -13.47
C ARG A 421 -14.01 6.13 -14.96
N LYS A 422 -15.21 6.48 -15.43
CA LYS A 422 -15.48 6.67 -16.85
C LYS A 422 -14.64 7.82 -17.43
N ALA A 423 -14.39 8.88 -16.66
CA ALA A 423 -13.50 9.96 -17.05
C ALA A 423 -12.07 9.47 -17.33
N TYR A 424 -11.51 8.69 -16.41
CA TYR A 424 -10.17 8.11 -16.59
C TYR A 424 -10.16 7.03 -17.69
N GLU A 425 -11.22 6.24 -17.83
CA GLU A 425 -11.36 5.22 -18.87
C GLU A 425 -11.39 5.81 -20.28
N GLU A 426 -12.06 6.95 -20.49
CA GLU A 426 -12.08 7.63 -21.79
C GLU A 426 -10.71 8.19 -22.20
N HIS A 427 -9.91 8.68 -21.24
CA HIS A 427 -8.60 9.26 -21.53
C HIS A 427 -7.50 8.20 -21.65
N PHE A 428 -7.54 7.19 -20.78
CA PHE A 428 -6.49 6.18 -20.66
C PHE A 428 -6.84 4.84 -21.29
N GLY A 429 -8.10 4.53 -21.61
CA GLY A 429 -8.51 3.33 -22.34
C GLY A 429 -8.95 2.13 -21.49
N LEU A 430 -8.33 1.91 -20.32
CA LEU A 430 -8.73 0.88 -19.35
C LEU A 430 -8.69 1.46 -17.94
N ALA A 431 -9.78 1.31 -17.16
CA ALA A 431 -9.84 1.74 -15.78
C ALA A 431 -10.58 0.75 -14.86
N TYR A 432 -9.96 0.37 -13.73
CA TYR A 432 -10.47 -0.62 -12.79
C TYR A 432 -10.19 -0.25 -11.33
N PHE A 433 -11.01 -0.77 -10.42
CA PHE A 433 -10.96 -0.47 -9.00
C PHE A 433 -10.45 -1.62 -8.13
N PHE A 434 -9.90 -1.26 -6.97
CA PHE A 434 -9.56 -2.14 -5.86
C PHE A 434 -10.13 -1.60 -4.55
N SER A 435 -10.81 -2.44 -3.77
CA SER A 435 -11.19 -2.08 -2.40
C SER A 435 -9.96 -2.07 -1.48
N VAL A 436 -9.81 -1.01 -0.67
CA VAL A 436 -8.74 -0.95 0.32
C VAL A 436 -9.15 -1.78 1.55
N PRO A 437 -8.32 -2.73 2.02
CA PRO A 437 -8.61 -3.42 3.26
C PRO A 437 -8.72 -2.45 4.45
N TRP A 438 -9.84 -2.57 5.17
CA TRP A 438 -10.05 -2.01 6.51
C TRP A 438 -10.21 -0.47 6.56
N LEU A 439 -10.44 0.15 5.39
CA LEU A 439 -10.79 1.55 5.22
C LEU A 439 -11.93 1.67 4.19
N CYS A 440 -12.70 2.75 4.23
CA CYS A 440 -13.65 3.11 3.17
C CYS A 440 -12.94 3.83 2.01
N ASN A 441 -11.79 3.31 1.58
CA ASN A 441 -11.05 3.82 0.42
C ASN A 441 -11.14 2.83 -0.74
N ILE A 442 -11.10 3.36 -1.95
CA ILE A 442 -10.98 2.61 -3.20
C ILE A 442 -9.76 3.16 -3.94
N THR A 443 -8.98 2.26 -4.53
CA THR A 443 -7.90 2.62 -5.45
C THR A 443 -8.38 2.42 -6.88
N LEU A 444 -8.44 3.49 -7.65
CA LEU A 444 -8.58 3.45 -9.12
C LEU A 444 -7.20 3.22 -9.73
N VAL A 445 -7.12 2.38 -10.76
CA VAL A 445 -5.96 2.28 -11.65
C VAL A 445 -6.45 2.43 -13.08
N ALA A 446 -5.79 3.32 -13.83
CA ALA A 446 -6.07 3.58 -15.24
C ALA A 446 -4.78 3.50 -16.09
N CYS A 447 -4.84 2.84 -17.24
CA CYS A 447 -3.69 2.65 -18.15
C CYS A 447 -4.15 2.28 -19.56
N SER A 448 -3.24 2.31 -20.54
CA SER A 448 -3.56 2.08 -21.97
C SER A 448 -3.98 0.68 -22.37
N GLY A 449 -3.80 -0.32 -21.51
CA GLY A 449 -4.05 -1.73 -21.84
C GLY A 449 -3.11 -2.34 -22.91
N MET A 450 -2.43 -1.52 -23.73
CA MET A 450 -1.55 -1.96 -24.81
C MET A 450 -0.41 -2.87 -24.30
N GLY A 451 0.28 -2.47 -23.22
CA GLY A 451 1.31 -3.29 -22.59
C GLY A 451 0.79 -4.60 -21.96
N LEU A 452 -0.52 -4.71 -21.69
CA LEU A 452 -1.17 -5.94 -21.22
C LEU A 452 -1.54 -6.88 -22.39
N GLY A 453 -1.26 -6.50 -23.64
CA GLY A 453 -1.65 -7.25 -24.84
C GLY A 453 -3.13 -7.09 -25.24
N ILE A 454 -3.84 -6.12 -24.64
CA ILE A 454 -5.28 -5.92 -24.78
C ILE A 454 -5.54 -4.95 -25.95
N ASN A 455 -5.24 -5.40 -27.17
CA ASN A 455 -5.51 -4.64 -28.39
C ASN A 455 -6.88 -5.04 -28.98
N GLY A 456 -7.90 -4.19 -28.78
CA GLY A 456 -9.17 -4.25 -29.51
C GLY A 456 -10.03 -5.49 -29.28
N ARG A 457 -9.84 -6.21 -28.17
CA ARG A 457 -10.71 -7.31 -27.74
C ARG A 457 -11.57 -6.86 -26.56
N GLU A 458 -12.76 -7.43 -26.48
CA GLU A 458 -13.65 -7.32 -25.32
C GLU A 458 -12.91 -7.74 -24.04
N LEU A 459 -13.03 -6.93 -22.99
CA LEU A 459 -12.13 -6.96 -21.85
C LEU A 459 -12.46 -8.12 -20.88
N ASP A 460 -11.81 -9.28 -21.04
CA ASP A 460 -11.92 -10.33 -20.03
C ASP A 460 -11.22 -9.90 -18.72
N LYS A 461 -12.08 -9.60 -17.76
CA LYS A 461 -11.79 -9.24 -16.37
C LYS A 461 -10.84 -10.26 -15.71
N ASN A 462 -10.99 -11.54 -16.03
CA ASN A 462 -10.16 -12.61 -15.50
C ASN A 462 -8.74 -12.59 -16.07
N LEU A 463 -8.56 -12.18 -17.34
CA LEU A 463 -7.22 -12.02 -17.93
C LEU A 463 -6.49 -10.85 -17.29
N VAL A 464 -7.14 -9.70 -17.09
CA VAL A 464 -6.56 -8.54 -16.38
C VAL A 464 -6.15 -8.94 -14.97
N LEU A 465 -7.05 -9.53 -14.19
CA LEU A 465 -6.77 -9.97 -12.82
C LEU A 465 -5.66 -11.03 -12.75
N SER A 466 -5.64 -11.98 -13.70
CA SER A 466 -4.58 -13.00 -13.77
C SER A 466 -3.23 -12.39 -14.12
N ALA A 467 -3.18 -11.43 -15.05
CA ALA A 467 -1.96 -10.72 -15.42
C ALA A 467 -1.40 -9.88 -14.25
N LEU A 468 -2.27 -9.32 -13.40
CA LEU A 468 -1.88 -8.63 -12.17
C LEU A 468 -1.37 -9.62 -11.10
N ILE A 469 -2.11 -10.69 -10.83
CA ILE A 469 -1.70 -11.72 -9.86
C ILE A 469 -0.36 -12.36 -10.27
N ALA A 470 -0.11 -12.57 -11.56
CA ALA A 470 1.17 -13.08 -12.06
C ALA A 470 2.37 -12.15 -11.82
N LYS A 471 2.13 -10.86 -11.54
CA LYS A 471 3.18 -9.86 -11.28
C LYS A 471 3.26 -9.39 -9.82
N CYS A 472 2.26 -9.69 -8.97
CA CYS A 472 2.28 -9.20 -7.58
C CYS A 472 3.52 -9.69 -6.81
N TYR A 473 3.88 -10.97 -6.95
CA TYR A 473 5.08 -11.52 -6.32
C TYR A 473 6.38 -10.93 -6.87
N LEU A 474 6.41 -10.55 -8.15
CA LEU A 474 7.56 -9.84 -8.74
C LEU A 474 7.72 -8.46 -8.09
N VAL A 475 6.63 -7.70 -7.93
CA VAL A 475 6.64 -6.39 -7.26
C VAL A 475 7.06 -6.51 -5.79
N GLU A 476 6.47 -7.46 -5.06
CA GLU A 476 6.81 -7.76 -3.65
C GLU A 476 8.30 -8.08 -3.47
N PHE A 477 8.82 -9.00 -4.30
CA PHE A 477 10.21 -9.44 -4.26
C PHE A 477 11.20 -8.36 -4.67
N VAL A 478 11.00 -7.73 -5.84
CA VAL A 478 11.94 -6.76 -6.41
C VAL A 478 12.06 -5.52 -5.53
N LEU A 479 10.96 -5.00 -4.99
CA LEU A 479 11.00 -3.86 -4.07
C LEU A 479 11.33 -4.27 -2.62
N GLY A 480 11.33 -5.56 -2.29
CA GLY A 480 11.44 -6.05 -0.91
C GLY A 480 10.37 -5.41 -0.01
N LEU A 481 9.10 -5.53 -0.38
CA LEU A 481 8.00 -4.87 0.32
C LEU A 481 7.80 -5.46 1.73
N PRO A 482 7.55 -4.63 2.77
CA PRO A 482 7.27 -5.11 4.12
C PRO A 482 5.80 -5.57 4.31
N PHE A 483 5.06 -5.74 3.22
CA PHE A 483 3.67 -6.19 3.18
C PHE A 483 3.40 -6.91 1.85
N PRO A 484 2.47 -7.88 1.80
CA PRO A 484 2.07 -8.52 0.55
C PRO A 484 1.16 -7.59 -0.27
N CYS A 485 1.34 -7.60 -1.59
CA CYS A 485 0.49 -6.94 -2.59
C CYS A 485 -0.78 -7.75 -2.87
N LEU A 486 -0.69 -9.09 -2.85
CA LEU A 486 -1.80 -9.97 -3.25
C LEU A 486 -3.15 -9.64 -2.56
N PRO A 487 -3.24 -9.31 -1.26
CA PRO A 487 -4.50 -8.92 -0.62
C PRO A 487 -5.12 -7.63 -1.16
N TYR A 488 -4.32 -6.68 -1.66
CA TYR A 488 -4.83 -5.43 -2.26
C TYR A 488 -5.33 -5.65 -3.69
N ILE A 489 -4.80 -6.66 -4.39
CA ILE A 489 -5.22 -7.01 -5.75
C ILE A 489 -6.46 -7.92 -5.74
N LYS A 490 -6.49 -8.95 -4.88
CA LYS A 490 -7.60 -9.92 -4.84
C LYS A 490 -8.89 -9.41 -4.19
N ARG A 491 -8.82 -8.49 -3.22
CA ARG A 491 -9.95 -8.25 -2.28
C ARG A 491 -11.07 -7.36 -2.82
N GLY A 492 -10.91 -6.81 -4.01
CA GLY A 492 -11.98 -6.05 -4.67
C GLY A 492 -11.62 -5.57 -6.06
N PHE A 493 -10.98 -6.42 -6.88
CA PHE A 493 -10.86 -6.12 -8.30
C PHE A 493 -12.26 -6.01 -8.91
N MET A 494 -12.64 -4.78 -9.24
CA MET A 494 -13.92 -4.48 -9.87
C MET A 494 -13.65 -3.76 -11.19
N SER A 495 -13.93 -4.47 -12.29
CA SER A 495 -14.18 -3.88 -13.59
C SER A 495 -15.68 -4.03 -13.86
N PHE A 496 -16.34 -2.92 -14.20
CA PHE A 496 -17.76 -2.90 -14.51
C PHE A 496 -17.93 -2.74 -16.02
N ASP A 497 -18.95 -3.37 -16.57
CA ASP A 497 -19.36 -3.13 -17.96
C ASP A 497 -20.24 -1.87 -18.01
#